data_AF-A0A9Q3FCP5-F1
#
_entry.id   AF-A0A9Q3FCP5-F1
#
_cell.length_a   1.000
_cell.length_b   1.000
_cell.length_c   1.000
_cell.angle_alpha   90.00
_cell.angle_beta   90.00
_cell.angle_gamma   90.00
#
_symmetry.space_group_name_H-M   'P 1'
#
loop_
_entity.id
_entity.type
_entity.pdbx_description
1 polymer ?
#
loop_
_entity_poly.entity_id
_entity_poly.type
_entity_poly.pdbx_seq_one_letter_code
_entity_poly.pdbx_strand_id
1 'polypeptide(L)'
;YGLPVSIISDRGSLFVSSFWTQLCYQLKISRDFPTAFHPETDGQTERVNQILEQYLRMYVSYHQDNWYTWLPLAEFAYNNAEHSSTKQSPFFTIYGRNSSFDSIHISQYSPSGKLSTKLQSVQQAVKEELESAIRRFKKYADRNRAIPPDFQPGDKVWLASKNIKTTRPTKKL
;
A
#
# COMPACT_ATOMS: atom_id res chain seq x y z
N TYR A 1 7.71 4.39 14.49
CA TYR A 1 7.29 4.66 13.10
C TYR A 1 7.62 6.07 12.63
N GLY A 2 7.52 7.11 13.46
CA GLY A 2 7.94 8.47 13.04
C GLY A 2 6.99 9.11 12.03
N LEU A 3 7.27 10.34 11.60
CA LEU A 3 6.50 11.02 10.56
C LEU A 3 6.96 10.55 9.16
N PRO A 4 6.03 10.19 8.26
CA PRO A 4 6.39 9.83 6.90
C PRO A 4 6.86 11.05 6.10
N VAL A 5 7.73 10.84 5.13
CA VAL A 5 8.18 11.90 4.21
C VAL A 5 7.09 12.21 3.17
N SER A 6 6.34 11.20 2.74
CA SER A 6 5.22 11.34 1.82
C SER A 6 4.09 10.37 2.16
N ILE A 7 2.88 10.74 1.74
CA ILE A 7 1.68 9.90 1.84
C ILE A 7 1.06 9.83 0.44
N ILE A 8 0.85 8.60 -0.02
CA ILE A 8 0.07 8.30 -1.21
C ILE A 8 -1.35 7.99 -0.73
N SER A 9 -2.35 8.69 -1.28
CA SER A 9 -3.75 8.47 -0.93
C SER A 9 -4.65 8.68 -2.15
N ASP A 10 -5.85 8.12 -2.13
CA ASP A 10 -6.88 8.44 -3.11
C ASP A 10 -7.31 9.93 -3.05
N ARG A 11 -8.20 10.33 -3.95
CA ARG A 11 -8.78 11.69 -3.98
C ARG A 11 -10.03 11.82 -3.10
N GLY A 12 -10.15 11.02 -2.04
CA GLY A 12 -11.23 11.12 -1.06
C GLY A 12 -11.30 12.52 -0.44
N SER A 13 -12.51 13.00 -0.14
CA SER A 13 -12.76 14.38 0.31
C SER A 13 -11.94 14.78 1.54
N LEU A 14 -11.67 13.82 2.44
CA LEU A 14 -10.83 14.03 3.63
C LEU A 14 -9.37 14.31 3.25
N PHE A 15 -8.80 13.55 2.32
CA PHE A 15 -7.39 13.67 1.89
C PHE A 15 -7.14 14.91 1.01
N VAL A 16 -8.18 15.43 0.35
CA VAL A 16 -8.09 16.68 -0.42
C VAL A 16 -8.57 17.91 0.36
N SER A 17 -9.00 17.75 1.61
CA SER A 17 -9.50 18.85 2.43
C SER A 17 -8.42 19.92 2.69
N SER A 18 -8.87 21.16 2.91
CA SER A 18 -7.99 22.27 3.29
C SER A 18 -7.25 22.00 4.60
N PHE A 19 -7.96 21.43 5.58
CA PHE A 19 -7.37 21.02 6.85
C PHE A 19 -6.24 20.00 6.67
N TRP A 20 -6.50 18.90 5.95
CA TRP A 20 -5.47 17.88 5.71
C TRP A 20 -4.27 18.43 4.93
N THR A 21 -4.55 19.28 3.94
CA THR A 21 -3.50 20.00 3.18
C THR A 21 -2.61 20.80 4.11
N GLN A 22 -3.20 21.61 5.00
CA GLN A 22 -2.46 22.46 5.92
C GLN A 22 -1.69 21.63 6.96
N LEU A 23 -2.30 20.56 7.47
CA LEU A 23 -1.66 19.66 8.43
C LEU A 23 -0.41 19.02 7.82
N CYS A 24 -0.51 18.44 6.63
CA CYS A 24 0.64 17.86 5.94
C CYS A 24 1.72 18.91 5.63
N TYR A 25 1.32 20.13 5.25
CA TYR A 25 2.27 21.23 5.03
C TYR A 25 3.07 21.58 6.29
N GLN A 26 2.41 21.71 7.44
CA GLN A 26 3.07 21.99 8.73
C GLN A 26 3.99 20.85 9.16
N LEU A 27 3.58 19.61 8.90
CA LEU A 27 4.37 18.42 9.21
C LEU A 27 5.45 18.10 8.15
N LYS A 28 5.56 18.92 7.08
CA LYS A 28 6.48 18.72 5.95
C LYS A 28 6.31 17.36 5.25
N ILE A 29 5.08 16.89 5.15
CA ILE A 29 4.70 15.63 4.51
C ILE A 29 4.25 15.93 3.07
N SER A 30 4.88 15.30 2.07
CA SER A 30 4.39 15.36 0.69
C SER A 30 3.09 14.57 0.52
N ARG A 31 2.16 15.09 -0.27
CA ARG A 31 0.90 14.40 -0.59
C ARG A 31 0.89 14.05 -2.06
N ASP A 32 0.87 12.76 -2.34
CA ASP A 32 0.96 12.23 -3.68
C ASP A 32 -0.39 11.59 -4.05
N PHE A 33 -1.09 12.19 -5.00
CA PHE A 33 -2.38 11.68 -5.48
C PHE A 33 -2.21 10.96 -6.81
N PRO A 34 -2.38 9.63 -6.88
CA PRO A 34 -2.30 8.90 -8.13
C PRO A 34 -3.34 9.40 -9.13
N THR A 35 -3.09 9.22 -10.42
CA THR A 35 -4.06 9.53 -11.48
C THR A 35 -5.35 8.75 -11.26
N ALA A 36 -6.49 9.36 -11.59
CA ALA A 36 -7.77 8.68 -11.45
C ALA A 36 -7.77 7.39 -12.27
N PHE A 37 -8.33 6.32 -11.71
CA PHE A 37 -8.40 5.00 -12.34
C PHE A 37 -7.05 4.33 -12.64
N HIS A 38 -5.99 4.63 -11.86
CA HIS A 38 -4.77 3.83 -11.79
C HIS A 38 -4.73 2.99 -10.51
N PRO A 39 -5.40 1.82 -10.48
CA PRO A 39 -5.40 0.91 -9.32
C PRO A 39 -3.99 0.38 -9.01
N GLU A 40 -3.02 0.55 -9.92
CA GLU A 40 -1.63 0.12 -9.71
C GLU A 40 -0.94 0.91 -8.58
N THR A 41 -1.35 2.16 -8.31
CA THR A 41 -0.70 3.00 -7.30
C THR A 41 -1.30 2.86 -5.90
N ASP A 42 -2.60 2.62 -5.77
CA ASP A 42 -3.27 2.38 -4.48
C ASP A 42 -3.57 0.89 -4.22
N GLY A 43 -3.27 0.03 -5.19
CA GLY A 43 -3.58 -1.40 -5.13
C GLY A 43 -2.89 -2.14 -3.99
N GLN A 44 -1.80 -1.59 -3.43
CA GLN A 44 -1.18 -2.16 -2.22
C GLN A 44 -2.12 -2.01 -1.03
N THR A 45 -2.63 -0.81 -0.76
CA THR A 45 -3.59 -0.53 0.32
C THR A 45 -4.86 -1.34 0.12
N GLU A 46 -5.42 -1.35 -1.09
CA GLU A 46 -6.61 -2.14 -1.42
C GLU A 46 -6.38 -3.64 -1.18
N ARG A 47 -5.19 -4.16 -1.52
CA ARG A 47 -4.86 -5.56 -1.30
C ARG A 47 -4.74 -5.90 0.19
N VAL A 48 -4.13 -5.00 0.99
CA VAL A 48 -4.08 -5.16 2.45
C VAL A 48 -5.50 -5.20 3.02
N ASN A 49 -6.35 -4.25 2.61
CA ASN A 49 -7.73 -4.18 3.08
C ASN A 49 -8.51 -5.47 2.74
N GLN A 50 -8.37 -6.00 1.54
CA GLN A 50 -8.99 -7.27 1.15
C GLN A 50 -8.54 -8.45 2.03
N ILE A 51 -7.25 -8.51 2.37
CA ILE A 51 -6.71 -9.56 3.25
C ILE A 51 -7.30 -9.42 4.65
N LEU A 52 -7.30 -8.21 5.21
CA LEU A 52 -7.88 -7.94 6.53
C LEU A 52 -9.38 -8.25 6.56
N GLU A 53 -10.13 -7.87 5.53
CA GLU A 53 -11.54 -8.23 5.39
C GLU A 53 -11.75 -9.75 5.39
N GLN A 54 -10.91 -10.51 4.69
CA GLN A 54 -11.00 -11.97 4.67
C GLN A 54 -10.77 -12.56 6.07
N TYR A 55 -9.80 -12.04 6.82
CA TYR A 55 -9.61 -12.43 8.21
C TYR A 55 -10.83 -12.09 9.07
N LEU A 56 -11.31 -10.85 9.00
CA LEU A 56 -12.44 -10.38 9.81
C LEU A 56 -13.70 -11.22 9.55
N ARG A 57 -13.98 -11.58 8.29
CA ARG A 57 -15.15 -12.42 7.93
C ARG A 57 -15.20 -13.75 8.66
N MET A 58 -14.08 -14.27 9.14
CA MET A 58 -14.02 -15.54 9.88
C MET A 58 -14.39 -15.39 11.37
N TYR A 59 -14.24 -14.21 11.96
CA TYR A 59 -14.38 -13.98 13.41
C TYR A 59 -15.54 -13.07 13.78
N VAL A 60 -16.00 -12.27 12.82
CA VAL A 60 -17.09 -11.33 13.01
C VAL A 60 -18.41 -12.07 13.30
N SER A 61 -19.20 -11.51 14.21
CA SER A 61 -20.51 -12.03 14.61
C SER A 61 -21.48 -12.03 13.41
N TYR A 62 -22.59 -12.78 13.54
CA TYR A 62 -23.64 -12.77 12.52
C TYR A 62 -24.14 -11.35 12.18
N HIS A 63 -24.20 -10.47 13.18
CA HIS A 63 -24.67 -9.09 13.03
C HIS A 63 -23.61 -8.11 12.47
N GLN A 64 -22.36 -8.55 12.33
CA GLN A 64 -21.25 -7.76 11.78
C GLN A 64 -20.92 -6.45 12.52
N ASP A 65 -21.29 -6.37 13.79
CA ASP A 65 -21.14 -5.18 14.63
C ASP A 65 -19.90 -5.21 15.53
N ASN A 66 -19.23 -6.35 15.65
CA ASN A 66 -18.06 -6.54 16.52
C ASN A 66 -16.71 -6.56 15.77
N TRP A 67 -16.65 -6.20 14.49
CA TRP A 67 -15.41 -6.30 13.71
C TRP A 67 -14.24 -5.50 14.30
N TYR A 68 -14.53 -4.36 14.95
CA TYR A 68 -13.51 -3.51 15.56
C TYR A 68 -12.78 -4.20 16.72
N THR A 69 -13.40 -5.17 17.40
CA THR A 69 -12.74 -5.93 18.47
C THR A 69 -11.68 -6.89 17.95
N TRP A 70 -11.80 -7.29 16.67
CA TRP A 70 -10.91 -8.24 16.01
C TRP A 70 -9.78 -7.56 15.24
N LEU A 71 -9.88 -6.25 14.99
CA LEU A 71 -8.85 -5.48 14.28
C LEU A 71 -7.44 -5.65 14.85
N PRO A 72 -7.20 -5.59 16.18
CA PRO A 72 -5.85 -5.75 16.72
C PRO A 72 -5.26 -7.13 16.41
N LEU A 73 -6.09 -8.18 16.45
CA LEU A 73 -5.65 -9.53 16.14
C LEU A 73 -5.41 -9.71 14.63
N ALA A 74 -6.25 -9.12 13.79
CA ALA A 74 -6.08 -9.13 12.34
C ALA A 74 -4.80 -8.39 11.91
N GLU A 75 -4.55 -7.20 12.49
CA GLU A 75 -3.31 -6.44 12.28
C GLU A 75 -2.09 -7.25 12.72
N PHE A 76 -2.15 -7.84 13.92
CA PHE A 76 -1.06 -8.66 14.43
C PHE A 76 -0.76 -9.86 13.52
N ALA A 77 -1.80 -10.59 13.10
CA ALA A 77 -1.66 -11.73 12.20
C ALA A 77 -1.06 -11.30 10.85
N TYR A 78 -1.55 -10.22 10.27
CA TYR A 78 -1.05 -9.67 9.02
C TYR A 78 0.43 -9.24 9.12
N ASN A 79 0.77 -8.48 10.17
CA ASN A 79 2.14 -7.99 10.36
C ASN A 79 3.16 -9.11 10.64
N ASN A 80 2.71 -10.29 11.07
CA ASN A 80 3.57 -11.46 11.30
C ASN A 80 3.57 -12.48 10.16
N ALA A 81 2.66 -12.38 9.20
CA ALA A 81 2.64 -13.26 8.05
C ALA A 81 3.77 -12.92 7.07
N GLU A 82 4.39 -13.94 6.48
CA GLU A 82 5.39 -13.74 5.43
C GLU A 82 4.71 -13.22 4.16
N HIS A 83 5.24 -12.11 3.62
CA HIS A 83 4.77 -11.55 2.38
C HIS A 83 5.49 -12.17 1.17
N SER A 84 4.73 -12.58 0.14
CA SER A 84 5.29 -13.22 -1.05
C SER A 84 6.29 -12.34 -1.82
N SER A 85 6.12 -11.02 -1.76
CA SER A 85 6.96 -10.00 -2.39
C SER A 85 8.27 -9.76 -1.68
N THR A 86 8.29 -9.87 -0.35
CA THR A 86 9.44 -9.52 0.52
C THR A 86 10.12 -10.73 1.14
N LYS A 87 9.47 -11.90 1.10
CA LYS A 87 9.90 -13.16 1.75
C LYS A 87 10.14 -13.02 3.25
N GLN A 88 9.58 -11.98 3.85
CA GLN A 88 9.73 -11.62 5.26
C GLN A 88 8.42 -11.02 5.76
N SER A 89 8.18 -11.10 7.05
CA SER A 89 7.02 -10.44 7.67
C SER A 89 7.28 -8.93 7.85
N PRO A 90 6.26 -8.07 7.71
CA PRO A 90 6.39 -6.64 7.99
C PRO A 90 7.00 -6.35 9.37
N PHE A 91 6.61 -7.11 10.39
CA PHE A 91 7.14 -7.00 11.75
C PHE A 91 8.65 -7.27 11.78
N PHE A 92 9.12 -8.33 11.12
CA PHE A 92 10.54 -8.64 11.07
C PHE A 92 11.34 -7.58 10.30
N THR A 93 10.80 -7.05 9.20
CA THR A 93 11.47 -5.99 8.42
C THR A 93 11.65 -4.70 9.22
N ILE A 94 10.71 -4.38 10.10
CA ILE A 94 10.75 -3.15 10.92
C ILE A 94 11.61 -3.34 12.18
N TYR A 95 11.47 -4.47 12.87
CA TYR A 95 12.04 -4.68 14.21
C TYR A 95 13.24 -5.63 14.24
N GLY A 96 13.51 -6.36 13.16
CA GLY A 96 14.65 -7.29 13.06
C GLY A 96 14.50 -8.56 13.90
N ARG A 97 13.29 -8.80 14.42
CA ARG A 97 12.91 -9.95 15.25
C ARG A 97 11.49 -10.37 14.91
N ASN A 98 11.17 -11.65 15.05
CA ASN A 98 9.80 -12.13 14.94
C ASN A 98 9.03 -11.81 16.23
N SER A 99 7.74 -11.53 16.12
CA SER A 99 6.89 -11.48 17.30
C SER A 99 6.48 -12.89 17.68
N SER A 100 6.25 -13.13 18.97
CA SER A 100 5.69 -14.37 19.47
C SER A 100 4.58 -14.01 20.45
N PHE A 101 3.45 -14.72 20.38
CA PHE A 101 2.33 -14.56 21.31
C PHE A 101 2.78 -14.78 22.76
N ASP A 102 3.79 -15.63 22.98
CA ASP A 102 4.27 -16.01 24.32
C ASP A 102 5.36 -15.09 24.88
N SER A 103 5.73 -14.02 24.18
CA SER A 103 6.97 -13.29 24.47
C SER A 103 6.77 -11.85 24.93
N ILE A 104 6.35 -11.68 26.18
CA ILE A 104 6.98 -10.66 27.05
C ILE A 104 8.35 -11.21 27.48
N HIS A 105 9.19 -11.59 26.51
CA HIS A 105 10.61 -11.69 26.77
C HIS A 105 11.17 -10.31 26.49
N ILE A 106 11.38 -9.56 27.57
CA ILE A 106 12.28 -8.42 27.57
C ILE A 106 13.65 -9.00 27.22
N SER A 107 13.96 -9.06 25.93
CA SER A 107 15.27 -9.45 25.44
C SER A 107 16.27 -8.53 26.12
N GLN A 108 17.19 -9.11 26.88
CA GLN A 108 18.34 -8.42 27.42
C GLN A 108 18.97 -7.57 26.31
N TYR A 109 19.21 -6.31 26.66
CA TYR A 109 19.76 -5.26 25.82
C TYR A 109 20.89 -5.81 24.92
N SER A 110 20.61 -6.05 23.65
CA SER A 110 21.68 -6.34 22.68
C SER A 110 22.38 -5.02 22.37
N PRO A 111 23.73 -4.97 22.39
CA PRO A 111 24.45 -3.74 22.10
C PRO A 111 24.00 -3.19 20.74
N SER A 112 23.50 -1.96 20.76
CA SER A 112 22.66 -1.34 19.71
C SER A 112 23.27 -1.44 18.30
N GLY A 113 24.60 -1.47 18.19
CA GLY A 113 25.32 -1.55 16.92
C GLY A 113 25.20 -2.87 16.16
N LYS A 114 25.03 -4.03 16.84
CA LYS A 114 24.87 -5.32 16.14
C LYS A 114 23.45 -5.51 15.59
N LEU A 115 22.46 -4.95 16.29
CA LEU A 115 21.07 -4.96 15.84
C LEU A 115 20.87 -4.02 14.65
N SER A 116 21.50 -2.84 14.66
CA SER A 116 21.39 -1.87 13.56
C SER A 116 21.99 -2.38 12.25
N THR A 117 23.15 -3.04 12.29
CA THR A 117 23.76 -3.63 11.09
C THR A 117 22.94 -4.79 10.53
N LYS A 118 22.40 -5.65 11.39
CA LYS A 118 21.48 -6.72 11.00
C LYS A 118 20.18 -6.17 10.40
N LEU A 119 19.62 -5.12 10.99
CA LEU A 119 18.43 -4.46 10.45
C LEU A 119 18.69 -3.87 9.06
N GLN A 120 19.82 -3.19 8.88
CA GLN A 120 20.23 -2.66 7.57
C GLN A 120 20.37 -3.78 6.53
N SER A 121 20.97 -4.92 6.87
CA SER A 121 21.08 -6.05 5.93
C SER A 121 19.73 -6.66 5.59
N VAL A 122 18.81 -6.77 6.56
CA VAL A 122 17.44 -7.25 6.33
C VAL A 122 16.68 -6.28 5.41
N GLN A 123 16.77 -4.97 5.67
CA GLN A 123 16.12 -3.94 4.85
C GLN A 123 16.67 -3.93 3.42
N GLN A 124 17.97 -4.13 3.26
CA GLN A 124 18.60 -4.22 1.95
C GLN A 124 18.11 -5.45 1.17
N ALA A 125 18.06 -6.62 1.80
CA ALA A 125 17.53 -7.84 1.16
C ALA A 125 16.05 -7.69 0.78
N VAL A 126 15.23 -7.09 1.65
CA VAL A 126 13.81 -6.81 1.36
C VAL A 126 13.66 -5.87 0.18
N LYS A 127 14.53 -4.85 0.07
CA LYS A 127 14.53 -3.93 -1.07
C LYS A 127 14.83 -4.66 -2.38
N GLU A 128 15.82 -5.53 -2.40
CA GLU A 128 16.20 -6.32 -3.59
C GLU A 128 15.07 -7.27 -4.03
N GLU A 129 14.43 -7.94 -3.08
CA GLU A 129 13.26 -8.79 -3.36
C GLU A 129 12.07 -7.98 -3.88
N LEU A 130 11.83 -6.80 -3.32
CA LEU A 130 10.76 -5.90 -3.78
C LEU A 130 11.02 -5.41 -5.20
N GLU A 131 12.25 -5.01 -5.53
CA GLU A 131 12.63 -4.65 -6.90
C GLU A 131 12.45 -5.83 -7.87
N SER A 132 12.79 -7.05 -7.44
CA SER A 132 12.54 -8.27 -8.21
C SER A 132 11.05 -8.54 -8.41
N ALA A 133 10.23 -8.34 -7.39
CA ALA A 133 8.77 -8.44 -7.47
C ALA A 133 8.19 -7.39 -8.45
N ILE A 134 8.63 -6.13 -8.35
CA ILE A 134 8.23 -5.06 -9.27
C ILE A 134 8.59 -5.42 -10.71
N ARG A 135 9.80 -5.93 -10.98
CA ARG A 135 10.19 -6.39 -12.32
C ARG A 135 9.28 -7.50 -12.84
N ARG A 136 8.91 -8.46 -12.00
CA ARG A 136 7.98 -9.54 -12.35
C ARG A 136 6.58 -9.01 -12.66
N PHE A 137 6.05 -8.11 -11.82
CA PHE A 137 4.75 -7.49 -12.04
C PHE A 137 4.72 -6.65 -13.31
N LYS A 138 5.76 -5.84 -13.55
CA LYS A 138 5.92 -5.08 -14.79
C LYS A 138 5.91 -5.99 -16.02
N LYS A 139 6.71 -7.07 -16.01
CA LYS A 139 6.74 -8.05 -17.11
C LYS A 139 5.36 -8.64 -17.39
N TYR A 140 4.56 -8.91 -16.36
CA TYR A 140 3.20 -9.45 -16.54
C TYR A 140 2.23 -8.38 -17.06
N ALA A 141 2.25 -7.18 -16.49
CA ALA A 141 1.40 -6.06 -16.91
C ALA A 141 1.68 -5.65 -18.36
N ASP A 142 2.97 -5.58 -18.75
CA ASP A 142 3.40 -5.16 -20.08
C ASP A 142 3.08 -6.20 -21.17
N ARG A 143 2.79 -7.47 -20.83
CA ARG A 143 2.41 -8.50 -21.83
C ARG A 143 1.18 -8.11 -22.66
N ASN A 144 0.26 -7.39 -22.04
CA ASN A 144 -1.01 -7.00 -22.66
C ASN A 144 -1.05 -5.51 -23.03
N ARG A 145 0.04 -4.76 -22.79
CA ARG A 145 0.11 -3.34 -23.14
C ARG A 145 0.62 -3.21 -24.58
N ALA A 146 -0.16 -2.54 -25.42
CA ALA A 146 0.32 -2.11 -26.73
C ALA A 146 1.39 -1.03 -26.56
N ILE A 147 2.41 -1.04 -27.42
CA ILE A 147 3.35 0.07 -27.52
C ILE A 147 2.52 1.30 -27.93
N PRO A 148 2.53 2.39 -27.14
CA PRO A 148 1.79 3.58 -27.50
C PRO A 148 2.35 4.14 -28.82
N PRO A 149 1.51 4.55 -29.77
CA PRO A 149 1.94 5.29 -30.94
C PRO A 149 2.72 6.55 -30.53
N ASP A 150 3.66 6.98 -31.36
CA ASP A 150 4.31 8.27 -31.17
C ASP A 150 3.33 9.38 -31.56
N PHE A 151 2.68 9.99 -30.56
CA PHE A 151 1.70 11.05 -30.77
C PHE A 151 2.39 12.40 -30.83
N GLN A 152 2.06 13.18 -31.84
CA GLN A 152 2.51 14.56 -31.97
C GLN A 152 1.41 15.54 -31.50
N PRO A 153 1.77 16.73 -30.98
CA PRO A 153 0.79 17.75 -30.64
C PRO A 153 -0.11 18.08 -31.84
N GLY A 154 -1.42 17.85 -31.70
CA GLY A 154 -2.41 18.02 -32.77
C GLY A 154 -3.07 16.72 -33.24
N ASP A 155 -2.51 15.57 -32.88
CA ASP A 155 -3.07 14.27 -33.23
C ASP A 155 -4.41 14.00 -32.51
N LYS A 156 -5.35 13.40 -33.25
CA LYS A 156 -6.64 12.98 -32.71
C LYS A 156 -6.53 11.56 -32.16
N VAL A 157 -6.79 11.41 -30.86
CA VAL A 157 -6.79 10.11 -30.19
C VAL A 157 -8.19 9.70 -29.77
N TRP A 158 -8.47 8.40 -29.81
CA TRP A 158 -9.72 7.85 -29.31
C TRP A 158 -9.72 7.86 -27.77
N LEU A 159 -10.69 8.55 -27.18
CA LEU A 159 -10.86 8.62 -25.74
C LEU A 159 -11.92 7.61 -25.28
N ALA A 160 -11.55 6.72 -24.36
CA ALA A 160 -12.49 5.80 -23.74
C ALA A 160 -13.50 6.56 -22.86
N SER A 161 -14.74 6.69 -23.33
CA SER A 161 -15.80 7.44 -22.63
C SER A 161 -16.45 6.68 -21.47
N LYS A 162 -16.06 5.42 -21.22
CA LYS A 162 -16.69 4.52 -20.24
C LYS A 162 -16.84 5.13 -18.85
N ASN A 163 -15.86 5.94 -18.42
CA ASN A 163 -15.82 6.57 -17.10
C ASN A 163 -15.99 8.10 -17.14
N ILE A 164 -16.32 8.67 -18.29
CA ILE A 164 -16.50 10.12 -18.47
C ILE A 164 -18.00 10.43 -18.38
N LYS A 165 -18.40 11.17 -17.33
CA LYS A 165 -19.74 11.72 -17.23
C LYS A 165 -19.78 13.04 -18.00
N THR A 166 -20.56 13.09 -19.08
CA THR A 166 -20.79 14.32 -19.84
C THR A 166 -22.14 14.91 -19.44
N THR A 167 -22.25 16.24 -19.47
CA THR A 167 -23.53 16.96 -19.32
C THR A 167 -24.36 16.91 -20.60
N ARG A 168 -23.92 16.19 -21.63
CA ARG A 168 -24.58 16.12 -22.93
C ARG A 168 -25.71 15.09 -22.91
N PRO A 169 -26.85 15.38 -23.56
CA PRO A 169 -28.02 14.50 -23.55
C PRO A 169 -27.81 13.18 -24.29
N THR A 170 -26.86 13.10 -25.23
CA THR A 170 -26.57 11.90 -26.01
C THR A 170 -25.09 11.49 -25.91
N LYS A 171 -24.86 10.18 -25.76
CA LYS A 171 -23.52 9.56 -25.70
C LYS A 171 -22.81 9.44 -27.05
N LYS A 172 -23.55 9.59 -28.17
CA LYS A 172 -23.01 9.48 -29.54
C LYS A 172 -22.71 10.87 -30.09
N LEU A 173 -21.43 11.14 -30.30
CA LEU A 173 -20.88 11.85 -31.45
C LEU A 173 -19.72 10.99 -31.96
#